data_AF-A0A5K3FD06-F1
#
_entry.id   AF-A0A5K3FD06-F1
#
_cell.length_a   1.000
_cell.length_b   1.000
_cell.length_c   1.000
_cell.angle_alpha   90.00
_cell.angle_beta   90.00
_cell.angle_gamma   90.00
#
_symmetry.space_group_name_H-M   'P 1'
#
loop_
_entity.id
_entity.type
_entity.pdbx_description
1 polymer ?
#
loop_
_entity_poly.entity_id
_entity_poly.type
_entity_poly.pdbx_seq_one_letter_code
_entity_poly.pdbx_strand_id
1 'polypeptide(L)' 'MTANDARSLFVARSNGDVVRYRLPELWPEVCVHVTDKLIVRIEVNCDSSTLGVIDEHGILTLHSIP' A
#
# COMPACT_ATOMS: atom_id res chain seq x y z
N MET A 1 25.79 2.17 -10.61
CA MET A 1 24.54 2.93 -10.56
C MET A 1 23.57 2.17 -9.66
N THR A 2 23.50 2.52 -8.38
CA THR A 2 22.64 1.86 -7.41
C THR A 2 21.20 2.34 -7.63
N ALA A 3 20.30 1.42 -7.98
CA ALA A 3 18.87 1.67 -8.24
C ALA A 3 18.06 2.02 -6.97
N ASN A 4 18.63 2.77 -6.03
CA ASN A 4 18.25 2.68 -4.61
C ASN A 4 17.63 3.95 -4.01
N ASP A 5 16.81 4.68 -4.77
CA ASP A 5 16.04 5.82 -4.23
C ASP A 5 14.65 5.94 -4.88
N ALA A 6 14.08 4.81 -5.31
CA ALA A 6 12.73 4.79 -5.87
C ALA A 6 11.71 5.10 -4.76
N ARG A 7 11.12 6.30 -4.82
CA ARG A 7 10.04 6.70 -3.91
C ARG A 7 8.74 6.08 -4.39
N SER A 8 7.97 5.56 -3.45
CA SER A 8 6.67 4.94 -3.74
C SER A 8 5.54 5.72 -3.09
N LEU A 9 4.41 5.80 -3.79
CA LEU A 9 3.15 6.29 -3.25
C LEU A 9 2.17 5.11 -3.15
N PHE A 10 1.62 4.88 -1.96
CA PHE A 10 0.57 3.89 -1.74
C PHE A 10 -0.79 4.59 -1.67
N VAL A 11 -1.76 4.09 -2.42
CA VAL A 11 -3.11 4.65 -2.46
C VAL A 11 -4.10 3.54 -2.16
N ALA A 12 -4.80 3.66 -1.04
CA ALA A 12 -5.95 2.83 -0.72
C ALA A 12 -7.18 3.27 -1.50
N ARG A 13 -7.95 2.31 -1.98
CA ARG A 13 -9.17 2.49 -2.76
C ARG A 13 -10.38 1.99 -1.96
N SER A 14 -11.55 2.57 -2.23
CA SER A 14 -12.79 2.22 -1.55
C SER A 14 -13.28 0.80 -1.83
N ASN A 15 -12.71 0.12 -2.83
CA ASN A 15 -13.01 -1.26 -3.18
C ASN A 15 -12.09 -2.28 -2.48
N GLY A 16 -11.26 -1.83 -1.53
CA GLY A 16 -10.38 -2.74 -0.80
C GLY A 16 -8.99 -2.95 -1.41
N ASP A 17 -8.69 -2.29 -2.52
CA ASP A 17 -7.38 -2.39 -3.16
C ASP A 17 -6.42 -1.34 -2.61
N VAL A 18 -5.13 -1.70 -2.55
CA VAL A 18 -4.03 -0.76 -2.35
C VAL A 18 -3.09 -0.85 -3.55
N VAL A 19 -2.85 0.31 -4.17
CA VAL A 19 -2.00 0.42 -5.35
C VAL A 19 -0.69 1.13 -5.00
N ARG A 20 0.44 0.54 -5.37
CA ARG A 20 1.78 1.16 -5.29
C ARG A 20 2.11 1.83 -6.62
N TYR A 21 2.39 3.12 -6.57
CA TYR A 21 2.85 3.91 -7.70
C TYR A 21 4.31 4.29 -7.52
N ARG A 22 5.09 4.20 -8.60
CA ARG A 22 6.45 4.76 -8.66
C ARG A 22 6.38 6.27 -8.79
N LEU A 23 7.15 6.99 -7.98
CA LEU A 23 7.34 8.43 -8.13
C LEU A 23 8.62 8.75 -8.91
N PRO A 24 8.65 9.87 -9.65
CA PRO A 24 7.58 10.87 -9.77
C PRO A 24 6.52 10.57 -10.84
N GLU A 25 6.70 9.56 -11.70
CA GLU A 25 5.87 9.37 -12.91
C GLU A 25 4.45 8.85 -12.63
N LEU A 26 4.17 8.41 -11.39
CA LEU A 26 2.91 7.78 -10.98
C LEU A 26 2.55 6.56 -11.83
N TRP A 27 3.56 5.78 -12.24
CA TRP A 27 3.32 4.51 -12.90
C TRP A 27 2.91 3.45 -11.87
N PRO A 28 1.76 2.76 -12.07
CA PRO A 28 1.34 1.69 -11.17
C PRO A 28 2.30 0.50 -11.31
N GLU A 29 2.79 0.00 -10.19
CA GLU A 29 3.69 -1.16 -10.14
C GLU A 29 2.98 -2.40 -9.62
N VAL A 30 2.22 -2.24 -8.54
CA VAL A 30 1.61 -3.34 -7.79
C VAL A 30 0.20 -2.93 -7.38
N CYS A 31 -0.75 -3.87 -7.47
CA CYS A 31 -2.10 -3.74 -6.95
C CYS A 31 -2.38 -4.97 -6.08
N VAL A 32 -2.69 -4.76 -4.81
CA VAL A 32 -3.03 -5.83 -3.87
C VAL A 32 -4.42 -5.59 -3.33
N HIS A 33 -5.28 -6.60 -3.40
CA HIS A 33 -6.55 -6.60 -2.70
C HIS A 33 -6.31 -7.01 -1.25
N VAL A 34 -6.65 -6.14 -0.30
CA VAL A 34 -6.31 -6.34 1.13
C VAL A 34 -7.52 -6.62 2.02
N THR A 35 -8.72 -6.19 1.63
CA THR A 35 -9.95 -6.43 2.41
C THR A 35 -11.21 -6.09 1.62
N ASP A 36 -12.33 -6.78 1.88
CA ASP A 36 -13.65 -6.38 1.37
C ASP A 36 -14.32 -5.25 2.18
N LYS A 37 -13.67 -4.78 3.25
CA LYS A 37 -14.19 -3.73 4.15
C LYS A 37 -13.71 -2.35 3.75
N LEU A 38 -14.36 -1.30 4.24
CA LEU A 38 -13.87 0.07 4.01
C LEU A 38 -12.53 0.30 4.72
N ILE A 39 -11.52 0.72 3.96
CA ILE A 39 -10.20 1.09 4.48
C ILE A 39 -10.26 2.50 5.06
N VAL A 40 -9.87 2.65 6.33
CA VAL A 40 -9.80 3.95 7.02
C VAL A 40 -8.39 4.52 7.02
N ARG A 41 -7.37 3.66 7.19
CA ARG A 41 -5.96 4.07 7.22
C ARG A 41 -5.07 2.95 6.71
N ILE A 42 -3.99 3.35 6.04
CA ILE A 42 -2.87 2.47 5.70
C ILE A 42 -1.58 2.97 6.36
N GLU A 43 -0.72 2.03 6.69
CA GLU A 43 0.64 2.28 7.18
C GLU A 43 1.61 1.38 6.43
N VAL A 44 2.78 1.89 6.08
CA VAL A 44 3.80 1.12 5.37
C VAL A 44 5.11 1.25 6.14
N ASN A 45 5.80 0.14 6.34
CA ASN A 45 7.09 0.15 7.01
C ASN A 45 8.20 0.76 6.14
N CYS A 46 9.35 1.09 6.75
CA CYS A 46 10.39 1.88 6.09
C CYS A 46 10.99 1.25 4.82
N ASP A 47 11.03 -0.08 4.73
CA ASP A 47 11.54 -0.81 3.56
C ASP A 47 10.43 -1.18 2.55
N SER A 48 9.19 -0.76 2.82
CA SER A 48 8.02 -1.05 1.99
C SER A 48 7.71 -2.53 1.79
N SER A 49 8.16 -3.42 2.69
CA SER A 49 7.86 -4.86 2.64
C SER A 49 6.54 -5.25 3.31
N THR A 50 6.01 -4.40 4.20
CA THR A 50 4.79 -4.68 4.98
C THR A 50 3.82 -3.51 4.93
N LEU A 51 2.56 -3.82 4.62
CA LEU A 51 1.42 -2.92 4.61
C LEU A 51 0.48 -3.24 5.78
N GLY A 52 0.30 -2.30 6.69
CA GLY A 52 -0.77 -2.31 7.67
C GLY A 52 -2.03 -1.64 7.13
N VAL A 53 -3.19 -2.28 7.31
CA VAL A 53 -4.49 -1.77 6.89
C VAL A 53 -5.43 -1.77 8.09
N ILE A 54 -5.98 -0.61 8.41
CA ILE A 54 -7.00 -0.43 9.46
C ILE A 54 -8.35 -0.22 8.78
N ASP A 55 -9.29 -1.13 9.06
CA ASP A 55 -10.64 -1.09 8.51
C ASP A 55 -11.59 -0.20 9.33
N GLU A 56 -12.83 -0.06 8.85
CA GLU A 56 -13.92 0.68 9.51
C GLU A 56 -14.31 0.15 10.90
N HIS A 57 -13.90 -1.07 11.25
CA HIS A 57 -14.12 -1.65 12.58
C HIS A 57 -12.91 -1.42 13.50
N GLY A 58 -11.87 -0.73 13.03
CA GLY A 58 -10.64 -0.48 13.77
C GLY A 58 -9.71 -1.69 13.83
N ILE A 59 -9.94 -2.73 13.01
CA ILE A 59 -9.09 -3.92 12.99
C ILE A 59 -7.87 -3.67 12.10
N LEU A 60 -6.68 -3.87 12.67
CA LEU A 60 -5.42 -3.85 11.93
C LEU A 60 -5.13 -5.23 11.33
N THR A 61 -4.88 -5.27 10.03
CA THR A 61 -4.35 -6.45 9.31
C THR A 61 -3.03 -6.11 8.64
N LEU A 62 -2.12 -7.09 8.57
CA LEU A 62 -0.80 -6.93 7.96
C LEU A 62 -0.71 -7.77 6.69
N HIS A 63 -0.16 -7.17 5.64
CA HIS A 63 0.02 -7.77 4.32
C HIS A 63 1.46 -7.62 3.87
N SER A 64 2.04 -8.68 3.31
CA SER A 64 3.35 -8.60 2.67
C SER A 64 3.23 -7.94 1.30
N ILE A 65 4.14 -7.04 0.98
CA ILE A 65 4.19 -6.35 -0.32
C ILE A 65 5.37 -6.91 -1.13
N PRO A 66 5.14 -7.32 -2.39
CA PRO A 66 6.20 -7.78 -3.30
C PRO A 66 7.06 -6.65 -3.88
#